data_AF-A0A392QD27-F1
#
_entry.id   AF-A0A392QD27-F1
#
_cell.length_a   1.000
_cell.length_b   1.000
_cell.length_c   1.000
_cell.angle_alpha   90.00
_cell.angle_beta   90.00
_cell.angle_gamma   90.00
#
_symmetry.space_group_name_H-M   'P 1'
#
loop_
_entity.id
_entity.type
_entity.pdbx_description
1 polymer ?
#
loop_
_entity_poly.entity_id
_entity_poly.type
_entity_poly.pdbx_seq_one_letter_code
_entity_poly.pdbx_strand_id
1 'polypeptide(L)'
;MKCLISIDFTDCIFIREVPDMSGILKLRTLYLDNCINVTKIHDSIGFLDNLEELTATGCTNLSTVPIAFNLPSRRVLSFSECSKLVRFPEILCEIENLRHVNLWQTAIEELPFSIGNVTGLVV
;
A
#
# COMPACT_ATOMS: atom_id res chain seq x y z
N MET A 1 -6.03 25.53 -7.44
CA MET A 1 -5.73 24.45 -6.47
C MET A 1 -4.65 23.57 -7.06
N LYS A 2 -3.48 23.49 -6.41
CA LYS A 2 -2.43 22.53 -6.80
C LYS A 2 -2.96 21.14 -6.44
N CYS A 3 -3.04 20.24 -7.41
CA CYS A 3 -3.40 18.86 -7.16
C CYS A 3 -2.18 18.16 -6.56
N LEU A 4 -2.33 17.48 -5.41
CA LEU A 4 -1.29 16.64 -4.86
C LEU A 4 -1.18 15.39 -5.72
N ILE A 5 0.01 15.19 -6.28
CA ILE A 5 0.35 14.04 -7.12
C ILE A 5 1.23 13.06 -6.34
N SER A 6 2.05 13.58 -5.42
CA SER A 6 2.96 12.81 -4.61
C SER A 6 2.89 13.33 -3.17
N ILE A 7 2.89 12.40 -2.23
CA ILE A 7 3.05 12.66 -0.79
C ILE A 7 4.20 11.78 -0.32
N ASP A 8 5.21 12.42 0.27
CA ASP A 8 6.39 11.75 0.80
C ASP A 8 6.47 12.02 2.30
N PHE A 9 6.36 10.95 3.09
CA PHE A 9 6.52 10.93 4.53
C PHE A 9 7.74 10.11 4.94
N THR A 10 8.65 9.76 4.03
CA THR A 10 9.82 8.93 4.35
C THR A 10 10.55 9.45 5.60
N ASP A 11 10.95 8.52 6.47
CA ASP A 11 11.57 8.76 7.78
C ASP A 11 10.71 9.58 8.78
N CYS A 12 9.40 9.74 8.53
CA CYS A 12 8.53 10.49 9.43
C CYS A 12 8.20 9.69 10.70
N ILE A 13 8.65 10.22 11.84
CA ILE A 13 8.43 9.62 13.15
C ILE A 13 7.17 10.14 13.86
N PHE A 14 6.47 11.11 13.30
CA PHE A 14 5.33 11.75 13.96
C PHE A 14 3.97 11.15 13.58
N ILE A 15 3.88 10.56 12.39
CA ILE A 15 2.64 9.94 11.92
C ILE A 15 2.44 8.59 12.60
N ARG A 16 1.22 8.36 13.08
CA ARG A 16 0.80 7.09 13.67
C ARG A 16 -0.20 6.36 12.78
N GLU A 17 -1.03 7.11 12.08
CA GLU A 17 -2.01 6.57 11.15
C GLU A 17 -2.05 7.45 9.90
N VAL A 18 -2.17 6.84 8.73
CA VAL A 18 -2.49 7.55 7.49
C VAL A 18 -4.00 7.81 7.49
N PRO A 19 -4.45 9.07 7.41
CA PRO A 19 -5.87 9.41 7.51
C PRO A 19 -6.65 9.05 6.23
N ASP A 20 -7.96 9.30 6.26
CA ASP A 20 -8.77 9.29 5.04
C ASP A 20 -8.21 10.25 3.99
N MET A 21 -7.97 9.73 2.79
CA MET A 21 -7.47 10.46 1.62
C MET A 21 -8.43 10.38 0.42
N SER A 22 -9.69 10.01 0.64
CA SER A 22 -10.72 9.95 -0.41
C SER A 22 -10.85 11.23 -1.24
N GLY A 23 -10.52 12.40 -0.66
CA GLY A 23 -10.50 13.69 -1.37
C GLY A 23 -9.27 13.94 -2.26
N ILE A 24 -8.22 13.11 -2.20
CA ILE A 24 -6.95 13.30 -2.92
C ILE A 24 -6.95 12.47 -4.22
N LEU A 25 -7.94 12.70 -5.07
CA LEU A 25 -8.23 11.88 -6.25
C LEU A 25 -7.11 11.79 -7.29
N LYS A 26 -6.13 12.70 -7.24
CA LYS A 26 -5.00 12.78 -8.19
C LYS A 26 -3.69 12.24 -7.62
N LEU A 27 -3.71 11.68 -6.41
CA LEU A 27 -2.54 11.10 -5.78
C LEU A 27 -2.05 9.91 -6.62
N ARG A 28 -0.78 9.92 -6.97
CA ARG A 28 -0.07 8.87 -7.69
C ARG A 28 0.92 8.14 -6.81
N THR A 29 1.63 8.85 -5.93
CA THR A 29 2.61 8.22 -5.05
C THR A 29 2.41 8.58 -3.60
N LEU A 30 2.52 7.58 -2.73
CA LEU A 30 2.54 7.72 -1.28
C LEU A 30 3.73 6.93 -0.72
N TYR A 31 4.74 7.66 -0.24
CA TYR A 31 5.92 7.07 0.39
C TYR A 31 5.83 7.21 1.92
N LEU A 32 5.93 6.09 2.61
CA LEU A 32 5.89 5.96 4.08
C LEU A 32 7.14 5.26 4.60
N ASP A 33 8.18 5.11 3.78
CA ASP A 33 9.34 4.30 4.15
C ASP A 33 9.97 4.78 5.47
N ASN A 34 10.39 3.83 6.31
CA ASN A 34 10.93 4.05 7.65
C ASN A 34 10.03 4.87 8.60
N CYS A 35 8.73 4.97 8.35
CA CYS A 35 7.78 5.57 9.30
C CYS A 35 7.47 4.60 10.45
N ILE A 36 8.44 4.43 11.34
CA ILE A 36 8.41 3.38 12.38
C ILE A 36 7.22 3.48 13.34
N ASN A 37 6.57 4.63 13.45
CA ASN A 37 5.43 4.82 14.35
C ASN A 37 4.07 4.61 13.68
N VAL A 38 4.03 4.41 12.35
CA VAL A 38 2.78 4.12 11.64
C VAL A 38 2.32 2.71 11.97
N THR A 39 1.09 2.61 12.46
CA THR A 39 0.43 1.34 12.78
C THR A 39 -0.67 0.99 11.77
N LYS A 40 -1.24 2.01 11.11
CA LYS A 40 -2.40 1.86 10.23
C LYS A 40 -2.34 2.76 9.00
N ILE A 41 -2.70 2.20 7.86
CA ILE A 41 -3.04 2.92 6.64
C ILE A 41 -4.55 2.81 6.42
N HIS A 42 -5.24 3.95 6.26
CA HIS A 42 -6.70 3.98 6.07
C HIS A 42 -7.15 3.32 4.76
N ASP A 43 -8.31 2.67 4.79
CA ASP A 43 -8.86 1.88 3.67
C ASP A 43 -9.02 2.69 2.38
N SER A 44 -9.29 3.99 2.48
CA SER A 44 -9.42 4.89 1.31
C SER A 44 -8.25 4.80 0.34
N ILE A 45 -7.03 4.54 0.82
CA ILE A 45 -5.83 4.38 -0.02
C ILE A 45 -6.00 3.22 -1.02
N GLY A 46 -6.69 2.17 -0.61
CA GLY A 46 -6.99 1.00 -1.45
C GLY A 46 -7.88 1.31 -2.64
N PHE A 47 -8.61 2.43 -2.62
CA PHE A 47 -9.62 2.82 -3.61
C PHE A 47 -9.27 4.11 -4.37
N LEU A 48 -8.04 4.60 -4.26
CA LEU A 48 -7.58 5.75 -5.05
C LEU A 48 -7.25 5.32 -6.48
N ASP A 49 -8.11 5.58 -7.46
CA ASP A 49 -7.96 5.11 -8.84
C ASP A 49 -6.60 5.46 -9.50
N ASN A 50 -6.05 6.63 -9.16
CA ASN A 50 -4.81 7.15 -9.75
C ASN A 50 -3.54 6.78 -8.99
N LEU A 51 -3.63 6.07 -7.86
CA LEU A 51 -2.43 5.67 -7.13
C LEU A 51 -1.64 4.66 -7.98
N GLU A 52 -0.35 4.90 -8.14
CA GLU A 52 0.60 4.12 -8.94
C GLU A 52 1.67 3.50 -8.04
N GLU A 53 1.97 4.10 -6.89
CA GLU A 53 2.99 3.59 -5.97
C GLU A 53 2.64 3.84 -4.51
N LEU A 54 2.77 2.79 -3.70
CA LEU A 54 2.66 2.83 -2.25
C LEU A 54 3.80 2.02 -1.65
N THR A 55 4.71 2.69 -0.95
CA THR A 55 5.79 2.04 -0.19
C THR A 55 5.66 2.40 1.29
N ALA A 56 5.87 1.38 2.12
CA ALA A 56 5.95 1.50 3.58
C ALA A 56 7.06 0.57 4.10
N THR A 57 8.15 0.43 3.33
CA THR A 57 9.30 -0.39 3.68
C THR A 57 9.88 0.08 5.03
N GLY A 58 10.20 -0.85 5.92
CA GLY A 58 10.76 -0.51 7.22
C GLY A 58 9.75 0.04 8.24
N CYS A 59 8.45 0.05 7.93
CA CYS A 59 7.40 0.39 8.91
C CYS A 59 7.15 -0.78 9.87
N THR A 60 8.09 -1.00 10.79
CA THR A 60 8.11 -2.16 11.69
C THR A 60 6.89 -2.26 12.63
N ASN A 61 6.16 -1.16 12.87
CA ASN A 61 4.92 -1.18 13.66
C ASN A 61 3.64 -1.26 12.82
N LEU A 62 3.73 -1.25 11.48
CA LEU A 62 2.57 -1.31 10.60
C LEU A 62 1.89 -2.68 10.71
N SER A 63 0.65 -2.68 11.20
CA SER A 63 -0.16 -3.89 11.38
C SER A 63 -1.42 -3.89 10.53
N THR A 64 -1.85 -2.72 10.03
CA THR A 64 -3.09 -2.58 9.29
C THR A 64 -2.85 -1.77 8.02
N VAL A 65 -3.14 -2.38 6.88
CA VAL A 65 -3.17 -1.74 5.56
C VAL A 65 -4.60 -1.79 5.02
N PRO A 66 -4.94 -1.14 3.89
CA PRO A 66 -6.30 -1.16 3.36
C PRO A 66 -6.85 -2.58 3.25
N ILE A 67 -8.12 -2.82 3.60
CA ILE A 67 -8.71 -4.17 3.57
C ILE A 67 -8.72 -4.79 2.17
N ALA A 68 -8.78 -3.93 1.14
CA ALA A 68 -8.78 -4.35 -0.23
C ALA A 68 -8.15 -3.28 -1.13
N PHE A 69 -7.72 -3.73 -2.31
CA PHE A 69 -7.18 -2.89 -3.36
C PHE A 69 -8.05 -2.99 -4.62
N ASN A 70 -8.53 -1.84 -5.09
CA ASN A 70 -9.11 -1.67 -6.42
C ASN A 70 -8.06 -1.03 -7.33
N LEU A 71 -7.45 -1.80 -8.24
CA LEU A 71 -6.25 -1.41 -8.97
C LEU A 71 -6.49 -1.29 -10.48
N PRO A 72 -7.13 -0.20 -10.96
CA PRO A 72 -7.37 -0.01 -12.40
C PRO A 72 -6.10 0.39 -13.19
N SER A 73 -4.96 0.61 -12.53
CA SER A 73 -3.74 1.19 -13.10
C SER A 73 -2.47 0.44 -12.64
N ARG A 74 -1.31 0.73 -13.26
CA ARG A 74 -0.03 0.10 -12.93
C ARG A 74 0.42 0.45 -11.52
N ARG A 75 0.67 -0.58 -10.69
CA ARG A 75 1.13 -0.36 -9.31
C ARG A 75 2.42 -1.06 -8.90
N VAL A 76 3.11 -0.40 -7.98
CA VAL A 76 4.18 -0.93 -7.13
C VAL A 76 3.69 -0.85 -5.68
N LEU A 77 3.69 -1.99 -4.99
CA LEU A 77 3.37 -2.08 -3.57
C LEU A 77 4.57 -2.65 -2.82
N SER A 78 5.07 -1.95 -1.81
CA SER A 78 6.13 -2.46 -0.93
C SER A 78 5.73 -2.31 0.53
N PHE A 79 5.64 -3.43 1.23
CA PHE A 79 5.46 -3.50 2.68
C PHE A 79 6.61 -4.29 3.32
N SER A 80 7.79 -4.30 2.69
CA SER A 80 8.92 -5.05 3.21
C SER A 80 9.32 -4.58 4.60
N GLU A 81 9.79 -5.48 5.44
CA GLU A 81 10.22 -5.21 6.83
C GLU A 81 9.08 -4.70 7.75
N CYS A 82 7.82 -4.81 7.31
CA CYS A 82 6.63 -4.59 8.15
C CYS A 82 6.34 -5.83 8.99
N SER A 83 7.17 -6.08 10.01
CA SER A 83 7.16 -7.32 10.80
C SER A 83 5.88 -7.59 11.61
N LYS A 84 4.98 -6.61 11.75
CA LYS A 84 3.66 -6.77 12.38
C LYS A 84 2.50 -6.95 11.39
N LEU A 85 2.77 -6.89 10.09
CA LEU A 85 1.77 -7.08 9.07
C LEU A 85 1.51 -8.58 8.89
N VAL A 86 0.32 -9.02 9.28
CA VAL A 86 -0.07 -10.46 9.32
C VAL A 86 -0.97 -10.87 8.17
N ARG A 87 -1.54 -9.92 7.42
CA ARG A 87 -2.47 -10.19 6.32
C ARG A 87 -2.20 -9.25 5.16
N PHE A 88 -2.23 -9.79 3.95
CA PHE A 88 -2.26 -9.00 2.72
C PHE A 88 -3.71 -8.70 2.32
N PRO A 89 -4.01 -7.52 1.72
CA PRO A 89 -5.36 -7.14 1.31
C PRO A 89 -5.95 -7.96 0.18
N GLU A 90 -7.28 -8.06 0.14
CA GLU A 90 -7.98 -8.65 -0.99
C GLU A 90 -7.80 -7.80 -2.27
N ILE A 91 -7.78 -8.45 -3.42
CA ILE A 91 -7.73 -7.81 -4.74
C ILE A 91 -9.12 -7.91 -5.39
N LEU A 92 -9.81 -6.78 -5.57
CA LEU A 92 -11.22 -6.77 -5.96
C LEU A 92 -11.48 -6.94 -7.46
N CYS A 93 -10.51 -6.66 -8.32
CA CYS A 93 -10.64 -6.73 -9.78
C CYS A 93 -9.40 -7.38 -10.38
N GLU A 94 -9.54 -8.02 -11.54
CA GLU A 94 -8.38 -8.52 -12.30
C GLU A 94 -7.42 -7.37 -12.58
N ILE A 95 -6.16 -7.55 -12.18
CA ILE A 95 -5.11 -6.56 -12.33
C ILE A 95 -4.13 -7.07 -13.38
N GLU A 96 -4.25 -6.58 -14.61
CA GLU A 96 -3.30 -6.88 -15.69
C GLU A 96 -1.93 -6.18 -15.52
N ASN A 97 -1.78 -5.37 -14.46
CA ASN A 97 -0.76 -4.32 -14.41
C ASN A 97 -0.07 -4.13 -13.05
N LEU A 98 -0.31 -4.99 -12.06
CA LEU A 98 0.47 -4.97 -10.80
C LEU A 98 1.86 -5.53 -11.10
N ARG A 99 2.86 -4.66 -11.12
CA ARG A 99 4.21 -5.03 -11.58
C ARG A 99 5.06 -5.63 -10.49
N HIS A 100 4.86 -5.16 -9.27
CA HIS A 100 5.75 -5.47 -8.16
C HIS A 100 4.99 -5.44 -6.84
N VAL A 101 5.16 -6.51 -6.07
CA VAL A 101 4.70 -6.63 -4.69
C VAL A 101 5.89 -7.16 -3.88
N ASN A 102 6.33 -6.39 -2.88
CA ASN A 102 7.38 -6.81 -1.96
C ASN A 102 6.83 -6.95 -0.54
N LEU A 103 6.85 -8.17 -0.03
CA LEU A 103 6.38 -8.55 1.31
C LEU A 103 7.49 -9.21 2.15
N TRP A 104 8.76 -9.03 1.75
CA TRP A 104 9.91 -9.58 2.46
C TRP A 104 9.89 -9.14 3.93
N GLN A 105 10.18 -10.05 4.86
CA GLN A 105 10.18 -9.78 6.30
C GLN A 105 8.87 -9.18 6.86
N THR A 106 7.74 -9.62 6.31
CA THR A 106 6.42 -9.46 6.95
C THR A 106 6.09 -10.69 7.81
N ALA A 107 5.02 -10.61 8.61
CA ALA A 107 4.45 -11.76 9.33
C ALA A 107 3.27 -12.40 8.58
N ILE A 108 3.16 -12.16 7.27
CA ILE A 108 2.11 -12.74 6.42
C ILE A 108 2.42 -14.23 6.22
N GLU A 109 1.52 -15.08 6.71
CA GLU A 109 1.63 -16.55 6.55
C GLU A 109 0.96 -17.04 5.27
N GLU A 110 -0.14 -16.39 4.86
CA GLU A 110 -0.93 -16.74 3.69
C GLU A 110 -1.33 -15.49 2.90
N LEU A 111 -1.29 -15.60 1.58
CA LEU A 111 -1.84 -14.58 0.68
C LEU A 111 -3.34 -14.86 0.46
N PRO A 112 -4.17 -13.81 0.29
CA PRO A 112 -5.59 -13.99 0.01
C PRO A 112 -5.78 -14.72 -1.31
N PHE A 113 -6.87 -15.48 -1.45
CA PHE A 113 -7.18 -16.21 -2.69
C PHE A 113 -7.24 -15.28 -3.91
N SER A 114 -7.68 -14.04 -3.70
CA SER A 114 -7.74 -13.00 -4.72
C SER A 114 -6.36 -12.58 -5.26
N ILE A 115 -5.24 -13.02 -4.70
CA ILE A 115 -3.92 -12.83 -5.31
C ILE A 115 -3.86 -13.44 -6.73
N GLY A 116 -4.69 -14.46 -7.01
CA GLY A 116 -4.87 -15.02 -8.35
C GLY A 116 -5.43 -14.03 -9.38
N ASN A 117 -6.05 -12.93 -8.94
CA ASN A 117 -6.51 -11.85 -9.81
C ASN A 117 -5.36 -10.99 -10.34
N VAL A 118 -4.13 -11.18 -9.84
CA VAL A 118 -2.94 -10.49 -10.34
C VAL A 118 -2.38 -11.22 -11.56
N THR A 119 -2.68 -10.71 -12.76
CA THR A 119 -2.12 -11.22 -14.02
C THR A 119 -0.96 -10.30 -14.44
N GLY A 120 0.27 -10.83 -14.50
CA GLY A 120 1.45 -10.03 -14.87
C GLY A 120 2.44 -9.68 -13.74
N LEU A 121 2.30 -10.31 -12.57
CA LEU A 121 3.36 -10.32 -11.56
C LEU A 121 4.60 -11.00 -12.18
N VAL A 122 5.73 -10.30 -12.23
CA VAL A 122 7.01 -10.92 -12.59
C VAL A 122 7.62 -11.45 -11.30
N VAL A 123 7.68 -12.78 -11.17
CA VAL A 123 8.34 -13.49 -10.05
C VAL A 123 9.85 -13.49 -10.26
#